data_AF-A0A2H1JI54-F1
#
_entry.id   AF-A0A2H1JI54-F1
#
_cell.length_a   1.000
_cell.length_b   1.000
_cell.length_c   1.000
_cell.angle_alpha   90.00
_cell.angle_beta   90.00
_cell.angle_gamma   90.00
#
_symmetry.space_group_name_H-M   'P 1'
#
loop_
_entity.id
_entity.type
_entity.pdbx_description
1 polymer ?
#
loop_
_entity_poly.entity_id
_entity_poly.type
_entity_poly.pdbx_seq_one_letter_code
_entity_poly.pdbx_strand_id
1 'polypeptide(L)'
;MFRILELVGLLAPAAGIVLLVIYRRGAAGGAWVGIVGCLLALLASGIGIADTRLAAVGSLGEASFGEQLTGWTVGRFVLLTLAVALLLTGASAGRRRTVRTSPGSAAAPAGPTANRTVTALMITGVALSLIGIVVQFVPIDLGVDHERLTTIIGLLMETVEFALLGGGVFALCLAIVTDRPLSGSLPDPGDWLKRSAVGAHRLYRQFHERRG
;
A
#
# COMPACT_ATOMS: atom_id res chain seq x y z
N MET A 1 -5.25 15.86 12.21
CA MET A 1 -5.85 14.67 11.55
C MET A 1 -5.05 14.25 10.32
N PHE A 2 -4.56 15.16 9.49
CA PHE A 2 -3.64 14.89 8.37
C PHE A 2 -2.45 13.98 8.71
N ARG A 3 -1.72 14.25 9.80
CA ARG A 3 -0.61 13.39 10.26
C ARG A 3 -0.97 11.92 10.50
N ILE A 4 -2.22 11.62 10.86
CA ILE A 4 -2.65 10.24 11.14
C ILE A 4 -2.80 9.49 9.82
N LEU A 5 -3.37 10.11 8.79
CA LEU A 5 -3.55 9.50 7.48
C LEU A 5 -2.21 9.33 6.74
N GLU A 6 -1.31 10.31 6.88
CA GLU A 6 0.08 10.24 6.38
C GLU A 6 0.83 9.07 7.05
N LEU A 7 0.68 8.91 8.38
CA LEU A 7 1.20 7.76 9.12
C LEU A 7 0.59 6.44 8.63
N VAL A 8 -0.70 6.41 8.34
CA VAL A 8 -1.37 5.20 7.82
C VAL A 8 -0.79 4.79 6.46
N GLY A 9 -0.53 5.75 5.56
CA GLY A 9 0.11 5.49 4.27
C GLY A 9 1.53 4.91 4.41
N LEU A 10 2.30 5.37 5.40
CA LEU A 10 3.63 4.83 5.71
C LEU A 10 3.60 3.48 6.44
N LEU A 11 2.61 3.31 7.32
CA LEU A 11 2.46 2.10 8.14
C LEU A 11 1.99 0.91 7.30
N ALA A 12 1.26 1.14 6.20
CA ALA A 12 0.73 0.06 5.37
C ALA A 12 1.85 -0.80 4.72
N PRO A 13 2.88 -0.23 4.05
CA PRO A 13 4.04 -1.00 3.61
C PRO A 13 4.80 -1.70 4.75
N ALA A 14 4.96 -1.04 5.91
CA ALA A 14 5.64 -1.63 7.06
C ALA A 14 4.86 -2.84 7.62
N ALA A 15 3.53 -2.73 7.74
CA ALA A 15 2.66 -3.82 8.10
C ALA A 15 2.72 -4.96 7.07
N GLY A 16 2.82 -4.62 5.78
CA GLY A 16 3.06 -5.58 4.70
C GLY A 16 4.37 -6.36 4.87
N ILE A 17 5.47 -5.70 5.24
CA ILE A 17 6.76 -6.37 5.56
C ILE A 17 6.59 -7.32 6.73
N VAL A 18 6.01 -6.86 7.84
CA VAL A 18 5.79 -7.68 9.04
C VAL A 18 4.96 -8.92 8.68
N LEU A 19 3.89 -8.74 7.92
CA LEU A 19 3.06 -9.83 7.43
C LEU A 19 3.89 -10.83 6.60
N LEU A 20 4.64 -10.35 5.61
CA LEU A 20 5.44 -11.22 4.75
C LEU A 20 6.54 -11.96 5.52
N VAL A 21 7.13 -11.35 6.54
CA VAL A 21 8.14 -11.97 7.41
C VAL A 21 7.54 -13.07 8.27
N ILE A 22 6.38 -12.83 8.90
CA ILE A 22 5.68 -13.83 9.73
C ILE A 22 5.28 -15.04 8.87
N TYR A 23 4.71 -14.78 7.69
CA TYR A 23 4.18 -15.82 6.82
C TYR A 23 5.19 -16.33 5.76
N ARG A 24 6.48 -15.94 5.86
CA ARG A 24 7.52 -16.29 4.87
C ARG A 24 7.67 -17.78 4.62
N ARG A 25 7.42 -18.60 5.66
CA ARG A 25 7.55 -20.06 5.60
C ARG A 25 6.47 -20.70 4.73
N GLY A 26 5.23 -20.21 4.81
CA GLY A 26 4.15 -20.63 3.90
C GLY A 26 4.30 -20.03 2.50
N ALA A 27 5.03 -18.92 2.37
CA ALA A 27 5.14 -18.13 1.15
C ALA A 27 6.48 -18.23 0.40
N ALA A 28 7.14 -19.40 0.45
CA ALA A 28 8.56 -19.67 0.12
C ALA A 28 9.09 -19.36 -1.31
N GLY A 29 8.45 -18.49 -2.08
CA GLY A 29 8.98 -17.94 -3.33
C GLY A 29 8.47 -16.52 -3.64
N GLY A 30 7.29 -16.16 -3.13
CA GLY A 30 6.72 -14.82 -3.32
C GLY A 30 7.09 -13.85 -2.20
N ALA A 31 7.42 -14.34 -0.99
CA ALA A 31 7.66 -13.51 0.18
C ALA A 31 8.86 -12.58 0.02
N TRP A 32 10.00 -13.08 -0.49
CA TRP A 32 11.20 -12.26 -0.69
C TRP A 32 10.97 -11.16 -1.73
N VAL A 33 10.34 -11.49 -2.85
CA VAL A 33 9.97 -10.51 -3.88
C VAL A 33 9.01 -9.46 -3.32
N GLY A 34 8.05 -9.90 -2.50
CA GLY A 34 7.12 -9.00 -1.82
C GLY A 34 7.80 -8.07 -0.81
N ILE A 35 8.76 -8.57 -0.02
CA ILE A 35 9.52 -7.75 0.94
C ILE A 35 10.30 -6.67 0.20
N VAL A 36 10.98 -7.02 -0.89
CA VAL A 36 11.69 -6.03 -1.73
C VAL A 36 10.71 -5.00 -2.29
N GLY A 37 9.54 -5.44 -2.79
CA GLY A 37 8.47 -4.53 -3.23
C GLY A 37 8.02 -3.55 -2.13
N CYS A 38 7.79 -4.03 -0.90
CA CYS A 38 7.43 -3.17 0.22
C CYS A 38 8.54 -2.19 0.62
N LEU A 39 9.80 -2.61 0.57
CA LEU A 39 10.93 -1.71 0.86
C LEU A 39 11.01 -0.57 -0.15
N LEU A 40 10.77 -0.86 -1.43
CA LEU A 40 10.72 0.17 -2.46
C LEU A 40 9.52 1.09 -2.28
N ALA A 41 8.36 0.56 -1.89
CA ALA A 41 7.20 1.38 -1.53
C ALA A 41 7.49 2.29 -0.32
N LEU A 42 8.20 1.80 0.70
CA LEU A 42 8.63 2.63 1.84
C LEU A 42 9.59 3.73 1.41
N LEU A 43 10.57 3.42 0.55
CA LEU A 43 11.49 4.41 0.02
C LEU A 43 10.76 5.48 -0.80
N ALA A 44 9.80 5.07 -1.64
CA ALA A 44 8.97 6.00 -2.40
C ALA A 44 8.12 6.89 -1.49
N SER A 45 7.53 6.35 -0.44
CA SER A 45 6.80 7.15 0.56
C SER A 45 7.72 8.11 1.31
N GLY A 46 8.94 7.68 1.65
CA GLY A 46 9.95 8.52 2.27
C GLY A 46 10.38 9.69 1.39
N ILE A 47 10.52 9.46 0.09
CA ILE A 47 10.77 10.51 -0.91
C ILE A 47 9.64 11.53 -0.91
N GLY A 48 8.38 11.10 -0.90
CA GLY A 48 7.24 12.01 -0.88
C GLY A 48 7.22 12.94 0.34
N ILE A 49 7.55 12.40 1.52
CA ILE A 49 7.64 13.18 2.76
C ILE A 49 8.84 14.14 2.73
N ALA A 50 9.97 13.72 2.16
CA ALA A 50 11.14 14.57 2.05
C ALA A 50 10.89 15.75 1.10
N ASP A 51 10.19 15.50 -0.01
CA ASP A 51 9.86 16.50 -1.03
C ASP A 51 9.03 17.65 -0.48
N THR A 52 7.98 17.35 0.29
CA THR A 52 7.14 18.39 0.92
C THR A 52 7.86 19.18 2.01
N ARG A 53 8.83 18.56 2.70
CA ARG A 53 9.65 19.25 3.70
C ARG A 53 10.72 20.13 3.06
N LEU A 54 11.33 19.67 1.97
CA LEU A 54 12.32 20.44 1.22
C LEU A 54 11.67 21.60 0.47
N ALA A 55 10.48 21.43 -0.11
CA ALA A 55 9.72 22.52 -0.73
C ALA A 55 9.37 23.63 0.27
N ALA A 56 9.11 23.29 1.55
CA ALA A 56 8.86 24.26 2.60
C ALA A 56 10.12 25.02 3.09
N VAL A 57 11.32 24.47 2.85
CA VAL A 57 12.62 25.04 3.29
C VAL A 57 13.38 25.70 2.13
N GLY A 58 13.17 25.24 0.89
CA GLY A 58 13.87 25.64 -0.33
C GLY A 58 13.44 26.98 -0.93
N SER A 59 12.47 27.69 -0.35
CA SER A 59 12.07 29.04 -0.78
C SER A 59 13.15 30.12 -0.56
N LEU A 60 14.37 29.75 -0.18
CA LEU A 60 15.51 30.63 0.09
C LEU A 60 16.69 30.44 -0.90
N GLY A 61 16.62 29.56 -1.91
CA GLY A 61 17.74 29.31 -2.83
C GLY A 61 17.31 28.96 -4.25
N GLU A 62 17.35 29.96 -5.13
CA GLU A 62 16.94 29.86 -6.54
C GLU A 62 17.92 29.06 -7.43
N ALA A 63 17.33 28.45 -8.47
CA ALA A 63 17.89 27.95 -9.73
C ALA A 63 18.23 26.46 -9.91
N SER A 64 18.51 25.64 -8.87
CA SER A 64 18.76 24.18 -9.06
C SER A 64 17.65 23.26 -8.55
N PHE A 65 16.64 23.80 -7.88
CA PHE A 65 15.58 23.00 -7.24
C PHE A 65 14.55 22.45 -8.24
N GLY A 66 14.24 23.15 -9.34
CA GLY A 66 13.23 22.73 -10.31
C GLY A 66 13.55 21.40 -11.01
N GLU A 67 14.79 21.22 -11.49
CA GLU A 67 15.23 19.95 -12.10
C GLU A 67 15.35 18.83 -11.06
N GLN A 68 15.75 19.13 -9.82
CA GLN A 68 15.79 18.16 -8.74
C GLN A 68 14.39 17.68 -8.35
N LEU A 69 13.42 18.57 -8.11
CA LEU A 69 12.04 18.21 -7.75
C LEU A 69 11.39 17.32 -8.83
N THR A 70 11.69 17.59 -10.10
CA THR A 70 11.23 16.77 -11.23
C THR A 70 11.88 15.37 -11.19
N GLY A 71 13.18 15.28 -10.88
CA GLY A 71 13.89 14.02 -10.73
C GLY A 71 13.41 13.16 -9.54
N TRP A 72 13.07 13.78 -8.41
CA TRP A 72 12.55 13.07 -7.24
C TRP A 72 11.13 12.55 -7.46
N THR A 73 10.29 13.33 -8.15
CA THR A 73 8.94 12.91 -8.57
C THR A 73 9.01 11.70 -9.50
N VAL A 74 9.88 11.74 -10.51
CA VAL A 74 10.10 10.61 -11.43
C VAL A 74 10.68 9.41 -10.69
N GLY A 75 11.64 9.61 -9.80
CA GLY A 75 12.22 8.55 -8.97
C GLY A 75 11.16 7.85 -8.10
N ARG A 76 10.30 8.63 -7.44
CA ARG A 76 9.15 8.11 -6.69
C ARG A 76 8.22 7.28 -7.56
N PHE A 77 7.84 7.80 -8.73
CA PHE A 77 6.98 7.10 -9.68
C PHE A 77 7.59 5.75 -10.12
N VAL A 78 8.87 5.73 -10.47
CA VAL A 78 9.58 4.51 -10.87
C VAL A 78 9.62 3.50 -9.72
N LEU A 79 9.93 3.95 -8.50
CA LEU A 79 9.97 3.09 -7.31
C LEU A 79 8.59 2.48 -7.00
N LEU A 80 7.52 3.27 -7.06
CA LEU A 80 6.15 2.78 -6.84
C LEU A 80 5.72 1.78 -7.90
N THR A 81 6.01 2.09 -9.17
CA THR A 81 5.70 1.19 -10.29
C THR A 81 6.44 -0.14 -10.14
N LEU A 82 7.72 -0.09 -9.78
CA LEU A 82 8.53 -1.28 -9.54
C LEU A 82 8.03 -2.06 -8.32
N ALA A 83 7.65 -1.38 -7.24
CA ALA A 83 7.09 -1.98 -6.05
C ALA A 83 5.79 -2.77 -6.37
N VAL A 84 4.86 -2.15 -7.08
CA VAL A 84 3.60 -2.79 -7.50
C VAL A 84 3.88 -3.99 -8.42
N ALA A 85 4.79 -3.85 -9.38
CA ALA A 85 5.17 -4.94 -10.28
C ALA A 85 5.80 -6.13 -9.52
N LEU A 86 6.68 -5.87 -8.55
CA LEU A 86 7.27 -6.91 -7.71
C LEU A 86 6.22 -7.59 -6.83
N LEU A 87 5.31 -6.83 -6.22
CA LEU A 87 4.24 -7.38 -5.39
C LEU A 87 3.28 -8.26 -6.22
N LEU A 88 2.91 -7.83 -7.42
CA LEU A 88 2.15 -8.64 -8.38
C LEU A 88 2.89 -9.92 -8.78
N THR A 89 4.21 -9.82 -9.00
CA THR A 89 5.06 -10.96 -9.32
C THR A 89 5.11 -11.94 -8.14
N GLY A 90 5.29 -11.45 -6.91
CA GLY A 90 5.28 -12.26 -5.70
C GLY A 90 3.93 -12.96 -5.46
N ALA A 91 2.83 -12.26 -5.75
CA ALA A 91 1.48 -12.79 -5.58
C ALA A 91 1.15 -13.83 -6.66
N SER A 92 1.57 -13.61 -7.91
CA SER A 92 1.38 -14.57 -9.01
C SER A 92 2.30 -15.80 -8.92
N ALA A 93 3.54 -15.63 -8.46
CA ALA A 93 4.48 -16.73 -8.22
C ALA A 93 3.96 -17.70 -7.15
N GLY A 94 3.23 -17.19 -6.16
CA GLY A 94 2.52 -18.01 -5.16
C GLY A 94 1.52 -18.98 -5.80
N ARG A 95 0.70 -18.49 -6.73
CA ARG A 95 -0.33 -19.30 -7.42
C ARG A 95 0.25 -20.40 -8.30
N ARG A 96 1.34 -20.11 -9.02
CA ARG A 96 1.96 -21.11 -9.93
C ARG A 96 2.51 -22.31 -9.18
N ARG A 97 2.94 -22.12 -7.92
CA ARG A 97 3.51 -23.20 -7.11
C ARG A 97 2.43 -24.12 -6.56
N THR A 98 1.32 -23.57 -6.04
CA THR A 98 0.18 -24.36 -5.54
C THR A 98 -0.45 -25.25 -6.61
N VAL A 99 -0.52 -24.79 -7.87
CA VAL A 99 -1.02 -25.61 -8.99
C VAL A 99 -0.06 -26.75 -9.36
N ARG A 100 1.26 -26.55 -9.19
CA ARG A 100 2.28 -27.49 -9.68
C ARG A 100 2.67 -28.57 -8.68
N THR A 101 2.45 -28.36 -7.37
CA THR A 101 2.77 -29.32 -6.31
C THR A 101 1.65 -30.29 -5.95
N SER A 102 0.47 -30.19 -6.58
CA SER A 102 -0.62 -31.17 -6.37
C SER A 102 -0.85 -32.08 -7.58
N PRO A 103 -0.03 -33.14 -7.74
CA PRO A 103 -0.50 -34.36 -8.41
C PRO A 103 -0.85 -35.51 -7.45
N GLY A 104 -0.71 -35.37 -6.11
CA GLY A 104 -0.95 -36.56 -5.27
C GLY A 104 -0.91 -36.48 -3.74
N SER A 105 -0.90 -35.32 -3.08
CA SER A 105 -0.96 -35.27 -1.61
C SER A 105 -2.24 -34.63 -1.11
N ALA A 106 -2.92 -35.31 -0.18
CA ALA A 106 -4.17 -34.95 0.51
C ALA A 106 -4.09 -33.67 1.39
N ALA A 107 -3.54 -32.58 0.87
CA ALA A 107 -3.74 -31.24 1.39
C ALA A 107 -4.93 -30.64 0.65
N ALA A 108 -6.02 -30.39 1.37
CA ALA A 108 -7.31 -29.98 0.83
C ALA A 108 -7.18 -28.92 -0.29
N PRO A 109 -7.88 -29.09 -1.41
CA PRO A 109 -7.86 -28.11 -2.49
C PRO A 109 -8.36 -26.78 -1.94
N ALA A 110 -7.57 -25.72 -2.10
CA ALA A 110 -8.05 -24.36 -1.92
C ALA A 110 -9.35 -24.21 -2.73
N GLY A 111 -10.47 -24.00 -2.04
CA GLY A 111 -11.79 -23.98 -2.65
C GLY A 111 -11.91 -22.89 -3.73
N PRO A 112 -12.90 -22.98 -4.63
CA PRO A 112 -13.13 -21.99 -5.69
C PRO A 112 -13.32 -20.54 -5.17
N THR A 113 -13.62 -20.36 -3.89
CA THR A 113 -13.73 -19.07 -3.21
C THR A 113 -12.38 -18.41 -2.94
N ALA A 114 -11.33 -19.18 -2.66
CA ALA A 114 -10.04 -18.63 -2.25
C ALA A 114 -9.29 -17.96 -3.41
N ASN A 115 -9.39 -18.56 -4.61
CA ASN A 115 -8.86 -17.96 -5.84
C ASN A 115 -9.58 -16.64 -6.20
N ARG A 116 -10.88 -16.52 -5.89
CA ARG A 116 -11.63 -15.26 -6.08
C ARG A 116 -11.14 -14.18 -5.11
N THR A 117 -10.89 -14.52 -3.85
CA THR A 117 -10.38 -13.57 -2.85
C THR A 117 -8.99 -13.03 -3.22
N VAL A 118 -8.06 -13.90 -3.60
CA VAL A 118 -6.71 -13.47 -4.04
C VAL A 118 -6.79 -12.58 -5.28
N THR A 119 -7.62 -12.95 -6.25
CA THR A 119 -7.82 -12.15 -7.47
C THR A 119 -8.45 -10.80 -7.16
N ALA A 120 -9.44 -10.76 -6.28
CA ALA A 120 -10.06 -9.50 -5.83
C ALA A 120 -9.04 -8.60 -5.11
N LEU A 121 -8.19 -9.15 -4.25
CA LEU A 121 -7.13 -8.40 -3.57
C LEU A 121 -6.08 -7.87 -4.57
N MET A 122 -5.70 -8.65 -5.59
CA MET A 122 -4.81 -8.19 -6.65
C MET A 122 -5.42 -7.02 -7.44
N ILE A 123 -6.66 -7.18 -7.91
CA ILE A 123 -7.36 -6.14 -8.70
C ILE A 123 -7.53 -4.88 -7.85
N THR A 124 -7.94 -5.04 -6.59
CA THR A 124 -8.12 -3.92 -5.66
C THR A 124 -6.79 -3.22 -5.40
N GLY A 125 -5.73 -4.00 -5.15
CA GLY A 125 -4.39 -3.47 -4.93
C GLY A 125 -3.88 -2.65 -6.09
N VAL A 126 -3.98 -3.19 -7.32
CA VAL A 126 -3.58 -2.49 -8.55
C VAL A 126 -4.43 -1.25 -8.80
N ALA A 127 -5.75 -1.36 -8.66
CA ALA A 127 -6.67 -0.24 -8.87
C ALA A 127 -6.37 0.90 -7.90
N LEU A 128 -6.21 0.61 -6.60
CA LEU A 128 -5.86 1.62 -5.60
C LEU A 128 -4.50 2.28 -5.89
N SER A 129 -3.48 1.48 -6.22
CA SER A 129 -2.17 2.02 -6.57
C SER A 129 -2.20 2.89 -7.84
N LEU A 130 -2.93 2.47 -8.88
CA LEU A 130 -3.10 3.26 -10.10
C LEU A 130 -3.84 4.57 -9.84
N ILE A 131 -4.92 4.55 -9.07
CA ILE A 131 -5.65 5.77 -8.71
C ILE A 131 -4.74 6.71 -7.92
N GLY A 132 -3.96 6.19 -6.96
CA GLY A 132 -2.97 6.99 -6.22
C GLY A 132 -1.96 7.65 -7.16
N ILE A 133 -1.38 6.89 -8.09
CA ILE A 133 -0.46 7.42 -9.10
C ILE A 133 -1.13 8.49 -9.96
N VAL A 134 -2.37 8.29 -10.42
CA VAL A 134 -3.08 9.28 -11.25
C VAL A 134 -3.35 10.56 -10.47
N VAL A 135 -3.74 10.46 -9.21
CA VAL A 135 -3.97 11.60 -8.31
C VAL A 135 -2.72 12.49 -8.21
N GLN A 136 -1.52 11.91 -8.24
CA GLN A 136 -0.25 12.65 -8.22
C GLN A 136 -0.09 13.62 -9.41
N PHE A 137 -0.73 13.35 -10.54
CA PHE A 137 -0.62 14.15 -11.77
C PHE A 137 -1.77 15.13 -11.97
N VAL A 138 -2.67 15.30 -10.99
CA VAL A 138 -3.79 16.26 -11.11
C VAL A 138 -3.33 17.62 -10.57
N PRO A 139 -3.00 18.61 -11.44
CA PRO A 139 -2.68 19.94 -10.97
C PRO A 139 -3.95 20.61 -10.42
N ILE A 140 -3.82 21.23 -9.24
CA ILE A 140 -4.90 21.98 -8.61
C ILE A 140 -4.49 23.44 -8.61
N ASP A 141 -5.02 24.18 -9.58
CA ASP A 141 -4.88 25.62 -9.64
C ASP A 141 -6.27 26.25 -9.46
N LEU A 142 -6.50 26.82 -8.28
CA LEU A 142 -7.74 27.52 -7.93
C LEU A 142 -7.60 29.05 -8.04
N GLY A 143 -6.50 29.52 -8.65
CA GLY A 143 -6.23 30.94 -8.83
C GLY A 143 -5.70 31.65 -7.57
N VAL A 144 -5.16 32.84 -7.79
CA VAL A 144 -4.39 33.63 -6.82
C VAL A 144 -5.23 34.06 -5.60
N ASP A 145 -6.54 34.19 -5.77
CA ASP A 145 -7.45 34.66 -4.71
C ASP A 145 -7.72 33.62 -3.60
N HIS A 146 -7.31 32.36 -3.81
CA HIS A 146 -7.66 31.24 -2.92
C HIS A 146 -6.44 30.47 -2.40
N GLU A 147 -5.29 31.13 -2.21
CA GLU A 147 -4.02 30.51 -1.80
C GLU A 147 -4.14 29.53 -0.60
N ARG A 148 -4.91 29.91 0.43
CA ARG A 148 -5.17 29.02 1.59
C ARG A 148 -5.99 27.79 1.24
N LEU A 149 -6.96 27.92 0.34
CA LEU A 149 -7.83 26.83 -0.09
C LEU A 149 -7.04 25.86 -0.98
N THR A 150 -6.23 26.39 -1.90
CA THR A 150 -5.30 25.62 -2.74
C THR A 150 -4.34 24.80 -1.87
N THR A 151 -3.79 25.41 -0.82
CA THR A 151 -2.91 24.71 0.14
C THR A 151 -3.64 23.57 0.88
N ILE A 152 -4.85 23.82 1.38
CA ILE A 152 -5.64 22.81 2.10
C ILE A 152 -6.00 21.63 1.18
N ILE A 153 -6.42 21.92 -0.05
CA ILE A 153 -6.80 20.90 -1.02
C ILE A 153 -5.58 20.11 -1.49
N GLY A 154 -4.43 20.76 -1.68
CA GLY A 154 -3.16 20.09 -1.98
C GLY A 154 -2.79 19.08 -0.90
N LEU A 155 -2.81 19.49 0.37
CA LEU A 155 -2.55 18.58 1.51
C LEU A 155 -3.55 17.43 1.59
N LEU A 156 -4.83 17.69 1.28
CA LEU A 156 -5.86 16.65 1.23
C LEU A 156 -5.58 15.62 0.14
N MET A 157 -5.23 16.07 -1.05
CA MET A 157 -4.94 15.21 -2.20
C MET A 157 -3.68 14.38 -2.00
N GLU A 158 -2.64 14.97 -1.42
CA GLU A 158 -1.43 14.25 -1.01
C GLU A 158 -1.76 13.15 0.02
N THR A 159 -2.64 13.46 0.97
CA THR A 159 -3.09 12.49 1.98
C THR A 159 -3.88 11.34 1.36
N VAL A 160 -4.77 11.66 0.42
CA VAL A 160 -5.55 10.65 -0.33
C VAL A 160 -4.61 9.79 -1.17
N GLU A 161 -3.63 10.38 -1.84
CA GLU A 161 -2.60 9.67 -2.59
C GLU A 161 -1.86 8.65 -1.70
N PHE A 162 -1.35 9.08 -0.54
CA PHE A 162 -0.64 8.19 0.38
C PHE A 162 -1.52 7.05 0.89
N ALA A 163 -2.80 7.33 1.17
CA ALA A 163 -3.75 6.31 1.61
C ALA A 163 -4.05 5.28 0.51
N LEU A 164 -4.23 5.74 -0.74
CA LEU A 164 -4.49 4.88 -1.89
C LEU A 164 -3.27 4.01 -2.22
N LEU A 165 -2.08 4.58 -2.25
CA LEU A 165 -0.83 3.86 -2.51
C LEU A 165 -0.55 2.83 -1.41
N GLY A 166 -0.60 3.25 -0.15
CA GLY A 166 -0.39 2.36 1.00
C GLY A 166 -1.42 1.23 1.07
N GLY A 167 -2.70 1.55 0.88
CA GLY A 167 -3.78 0.58 0.82
C GLY A 167 -3.60 -0.43 -0.32
N GLY A 168 -3.19 0.05 -1.50
CA GLY A 168 -2.93 -0.80 -2.66
C GLY A 168 -1.78 -1.79 -2.43
N VAL A 169 -0.64 -1.29 -1.92
CA VAL A 169 0.52 -2.10 -1.55
C VAL A 169 0.15 -3.15 -0.51
N PHE A 170 -0.60 -2.77 0.51
CA PHE A 170 -1.02 -3.68 1.57
C PHE A 170 -1.99 -4.77 1.08
N ALA A 171 -2.94 -4.41 0.20
CA ALA A 171 -3.82 -5.38 -0.45
C ALA A 171 -3.04 -6.40 -1.29
N LEU A 172 -2.00 -5.97 -2.01
CA LEU A 172 -1.11 -6.87 -2.73
C LEU A 172 -0.31 -7.77 -1.78
N CYS A 173 0.16 -7.25 -0.64
CA CYS A 173 0.82 -8.07 0.38
C CYS A 173 -0.10 -9.16 0.94
N LEU A 174 -1.37 -8.82 1.21
CA LEU A 174 -2.37 -9.81 1.59
C LEU A 174 -2.54 -10.85 0.49
N ALA A 175 -2.65 -10.44 -0.77
CA ALA A 175 -2.74 -11.38 -1.90
C ALA A 175 -1.54 -12.34 -2.00
N ILE A 176 -0.34 -11.91 -1.57
CA ILE A 176 0.83 -12.80 -1.51
C ILE A 176 0.64 -13.89 -0.46
N VAL A 177 0.03 -13.58 0.69
CA VAL A 177 0.01 -14.45 1.86
C VAL A 177 -1.27 -15.28 1.98
N THR A 178 -2.41 -14.75 1.53
CA THR A 178 -3.71 -15.42 1.56
C THR A 178 -3.64 -16.76 0.82
N ASP A 179 -4.34 -17.76 1.37
CA ASP A 179 -4.54 -19.09 0.76
C ASP A 179 -3.29 -19.95 0.59
N ARG A 180 -2.23 -19.69 1.38
CA ARG A 180 -1.08 -20.60 1.48
C ARG A 180 -1.26 -21.57 2.64
N PRO A 181 -0.99 -22.87 2.45
CA PRO A 181 -1.12 -23.87 3.52
C PRO A 181 -0.17 -23.49 4.66
N LEU A 182 -0.76 -23.02 5.77
CA LEU A 182 -0.07 -22.66 6.98
C LEU A 182 0.30 -23.93 7.74
N SER A 183 1.59 -24.07 8.07
CA SER A 183 2.12 -25.22 8.80
C SER A 183 1.80 -25.20 10.31
N GLY A 184 0.67 -24.62 10.74
CA GLY A 184 0.33 -24.47 12.15
C GLY A 184 -0.85 -23.52 12.42
N SER A 185 -1.29 -23.49 13.68
CA SER A 185 -2.47 -22.83 14.29
C SER A 185 -2.62 -21.30 14.10
N LEU A 186 -1.89 -20.70 13.17
CA LEU A 186 -1.97 -19.27 12.87
C LEU A 186 -3.28 -18.97 12.11
N PRO A 187 -4.10 -18.01 12.60
CA PRO A 187 -5.35 -17.62 11.94
C PRO A 187 -5.11 -17.02 10.55
N ASP A 188 -6.08 -17.15 9.63
CA ASP A 188 -6.03 -16.49 8.32
C ASP A 188 -5.83 -14.97 8.50
N PRO A 189 -4.81 -14.36 7.86
CA PRO A 189 -4.58 -12.92 7.94
C PRO A 189 -5.77 -12.08 7.46
N GLY A 190 -6.60 -12.60 6.54
CA GLY A 190 -7.83 -11.93 6.11
C GLY A 190 -8.83 -11.76 7.24
N ASP A 191 -8.91 -12.72 8.15
CA ASP A 191 -9.83 -12.68 9.30
C ASP A 191 -9.29 -11.82 10.45
N TRP A 192 -7.97 -11.67 10.56
CA TRP A 192 -7.38 -10.64 11.42
C TRP A 192 -7.77 -9.24 10.93
N LEU A 193 -7.65 -9.00 9.61
CA LEU A 193 -7.99 -7.70 9.03
C LEU A 193 -9.46 -7.35 9.24
N LYS A 194 -10.37 -8.30 8.96
CA LYS A 194 -11.81 -8.11 9.20
C LYS A 194 -12.08 -7.77 10.67
N ARG A 195 -11.46 -8.48 11.61
CA ARG A 195 -11.63 -8.23 13.05
C ARG A 195 -11.10 -6.86 13.46
N SER A 196 -9.94 -6.45 12.96
CA SER A 196 -9.38 -5.13 13.19
C SER A 196 -10.27 -4.02 12.62
N ALA A 197 -10.81 -4.20 11.40
CA ALA A 197 -11.71 -3.23 10.77
C ALA A 197 -13.03 -3.08 11.54
N VAL A 198 -13.64 -4.20 11.97
CA VAL A 198 -14.84 -4.18 12.81
C VAL A 198 -14.56 -3.53 14.17
N GLY A 199 -13.40 -3.82 14.77
CA GLY A 199 -12.96 -3.20 16.03
C GLY A 199 -12.80 -1.68 15.90
N ALA A 200 -12.14 -1.22 14.84
CA ALA A 200 -11.96 0.19 14.55
C ALA A 200 -13.30 0.90 14.31
N HIS A 201 -14.22 0.27 13.57
CA HIS A 201 -15.56 0.82 13.34
C HIS A 201 -16.38 0.93 14.64
N ARG A 202 -16.30 -0.07 15.53
CA ARG A 202 -16.95 -0.02 16.85
C ARG A 202 -16.39 1.11 17.72
N LEU A 203 -15.07 1.29 17.74
CA LEU A 203 -14.41 2.39 18.44
C LEU A 203 -14.85 3.75 17.88
N TYR A 204 -14.86 3.91 16.56
CA TYR A 204 -15.33 5.13 15.91
C TYR A 204 -16.77 5.47 16.34
N ARG A 205 -17.66 4.47 16.30
CA ARG A 205 -19.06 4.63 16.72
C ARG A 205 -19.18 5.04 18.19
N GLN A 206 -18.42 4.41 19.09
CA GLN A 206 -18.40 4.77 20.52
C GLN A 206 -17.90 6.19 20.78
N PHE A 207 -16.92 6.67 20.02
CA PHE A 207 -16.44 8.06 20.16
C PHE A 207 -17.43 9.07 19.59
N HIS A 208 -18.18 8.71 18.55
CA HIS A 208 -19.19 9.58 17.96
C HIS A 208 -20.43 9.70 18.87
N GLU A 209 -20.86 8.59 19.45
CA GLU A 209 -21.99 8.55 20.41
C GLU A 209 -21.68 9.26 21.74
N ARG A 210 -20.42 9.52 22.09
CA ARG A 210 -20.02 10.29 23.29
C ARG A 210 -19.88 11.79 23.07
N ARG A 211 -19.92 12.26 21.82
CA ARG A 211 -19.74 13.68 21.45
C ARG A 211 -21.02 14.38 21.02
N GLY A 212 -22.09 13.63 20.75
CA GLY A 212 -23.46 14.16 20.59
C GLY A 212 -24.21 14.07 21.90
#